data_AF-A0A0M6WSJ4-F1
#
_entry.id   AF-A0A0M6WSJ4-F1
#
_cell.length_a   1.000
_cell.length_b   1.000
_cell.length_c   1.000
_cell.angle_alpha   90.00
_cell.angle_beta   90.00
_cell.angle_gamma   90.00
#
_symmetry.space_group_name_H-M   'P 1'
#
loop_
_entity.id
_entity.type
_entity.pdbx_description
1 polymer ?
#
loop_
_entity_poly.entity_id
_entity_poly.type
_entity_poly.pdbx_seq_one_letter_code
_entity_poly.pdbx_strand_id
1 'polypeptide(L)'
;MVAIITSWAAGFTFANEILTKKFIMLDSFGTVVFQCLQTFIFLIPIFYFVPLAIKSGENLTQMVSLSAYIRVFYDYPFQKKYKKMNWETSNNLLSVVNTDKKEKSVILKMSNEEYTILAISSYLIYKFFEVISIKQLIQFVNEREITTNVYIIIILMYVIFNITSIGLIFLIHKSSSTKNTMMDKTKIYVNAYLNRAIELGVIDEKMLKNAIDELNPEKDMIIRKFL
;
A
#
# COMPACT_ATOMS: atom_id res chain seq x y z
N MET A 1 2.69 13.38 1.73
CA MET A 1 3.14 13.39 3.15
C MET A 1 2.58 14.60 3.90
N VAL A 2 2.78 15.84 3.41
CA VAL A 2 2.25 17.07 4.04
C VAL A 2 0.74 16.98 4.32
N ALA A 3 -0.07 16.59 3.34
CA ALA A 3 -1.53 16.45 3.50
C ALA A 3 -1.97 15.48 4.62
N ILE A 4 -1.16 14.47 4.92
CA ILE A 4 -1.45 13.48 5.98
C ILE A 4 -1.15 14.09 7.35
N ILE A 5 0.02 14.71 7.48
CA ILE A 5 0.44 15.37 8.72
C ILE A 5 -0.53 16.51 9.04
N THR A 6 -0.98 17.27 8.04
CA THR A 6 -2.00 18.32 8.24
C THR A 6 -3.35 17.76 8.65
N SER A 7 -3.78 16.63 8.07
CA SER A 7 -5.02 15.95 8.47
C SER A 7 -4.94 15.47 9.91
N TRP A 8 -3.85 14.81 10.32
CA TRP A 8 -3.66 14.38 11.70
C TRP A 8 -3.58 15.56 12.66
N ALA A 9 -2.82 16.61 12.31
CA ALA A 9 -2.74 17.83 13.10
C ALA A 9 -4.12 18.48 13.29
N ALA A 10 -4.93 18.56 12.24
CA ALA A 10 -6.30 19.05 12.32
C ALA A 10 -7.15 18.18 13.28
N GLY A 11 -7.11 16.86 13.12
CA GLY A 11 -7.85 15.93 13.98
C GLY A 11 -7.46 16.03 15.47
N PHE A 12 -6.16 16.18 15.77
CA PHE A 12 -5.68 16.41 17.13
C PHE A 12 -6.04 17.79 17.67
N THR A 13 -6.02 18.83 16.84
CA THR A 13 -6.42 20.18 17.23
C THR A 13 -7.90 20.21 17.62
N PHE A 14 -8.77 19.62 16.79
CA PHE A 14 -10.18 19.47 17.11
C PHE A 14 -10.41 18.63 18.38
N ALA A 15 -9.66 17.54 18.56
CA ALA A 15 -9.74 16.74 19.79
C ALA A 15 -9.40 17.57 21.04
N ASN A 16 -8.36 18.41 20.96
CA ASN A 16 -7.96 19.28 22.04
C ASN A 16 -9.00 20.36 22.34
N GLU A 17 -9.64 20.93 21.32
CA GLU A 17 -10.73 21.90 21.51
C GLU A 17 -11.96 21.30 22.20
N ILE A 18 -12.30 20.05 21.87
CA ILE A 18 -13.37 19.29 22.54
C ILE A 18 -13.00 19.02 24.01
N LEU A 19 -11.76 18.56 24.27
CA LEU A 19 -11.28 18.24 25.63
C LEU A 19 -11.15 19.47 26.54
N THR A 20 -10.69 20.59 25.99
CA THR A 20 -10.55 21.86 26.72
C THR A 20 -11.88 22.58 26.94
N LYS A 21 -13.00 21.98 26.50
CA LYS A 21 -14.36 22.49 26.64
C LYS A 21 -14.53 23.92 26.11
N LYS A 22 -13.68 24.40 25.18
CA LYS A 22 -13.91 25.72 24.55
C LYS A 22 -15.23 25.77 23.77
N PHE A 23 -15.77 24.60 23.40
CA PHE A 23 -17.07 24.42 22.76
C PHE A 23 -18.27 24.30 23.72
N ILE A 24 -18.18 24.76 24.98
CA ILE A 24 -19.32 24.84 25.94
C ILE A 24 -20.57 25.55 25.35
N MET A 25 -20.44 26.26 24.21
CA MET A 25 -21.55 26.91 23.52
C MET A 25 -22.34 26.05 22.52
N LEU A 26 -21.98 24.79 22.26
CA LEU A 26 -22.74 23.89 21.38
C LEU A 26 -23.71 23.03 22.17
N ASP A 27 -24.96 22.94 21.70
CA ASP A 27 -25.94 21.98 22.19
C ASP A 27 -25.37 20.53 22.08
N SER A 28 -25.95 19.61 22.86
CA SER A 28 -25.58 18.19 22.89
C SER A 28 -25.45 17.55 21.50
N PHE A 29 -26.39 17.88 20.61
CA PHE A 29 -26.37 17.45 19.21
C PHE A 29 -25.17 18.02 18.44
N GLY A 30 -24.87 19.31 18.60
CA GLY A 30 -23.74 19.96 17.96
C GLY A 30 -22.41 19.34 18.40
N THR A 31 -22.27 19.07 19.69
CA THR A 31 -21.10 18.37 20.26
C THR A 31 -20.89 17.01 19.61
N VAL A 32 -21.96 16.22 19.42
CA VAL A 32 -21.89 14.91 18.77
C VAL A 32 -21.51 15.01 17.29
N VAL A 33 -22.06 15.97 16.54
CA VAL A 33 -21.70 16.18 15.14
C VAL A 33 -20.22 16.57 15.01
N PHE A 34 -19.72 17.45 15.88
CA PHE A 34 -18.31 17.84 15.91
C PHE A 34 -17.38 16.67 16.23
N GLN A 35 -17.75 15.79 17.15
CA GLN A 35 -16.99 14.57 17.45
C GLN A 35 -16.96 13.59 16.27
N CYS A 36 -18.09 13.44 15.56
CA CYS A 36 -18.15 12.64 14.35
C CYS A 36 -17.20 13.20 13.28
N LEU A 37 -17.25 14.51 13.02
CA LEU A 37 -16.35 15.17 12.07
C LEU A 37 -14.88 15.01 12.47
N GLN A 38 -14.54 15.25 13.73
CA GLN A 38 -13.20 15.10 14.27
C GLN A 38 -12.67 13.68 14.08
N THR A 39 -13.51 12.67 14.31
CA THR A 39 -13.14 11.27 14.11
C THR A 39 -12.90 10.98 12.62
N PHE A 40 -13.75 11.48 11.71
CA PHE A 40 -13.61 11.24 10.27
C PHE A 40 -12.41 11.91 9.60
N ILE A 41 -11.85 12.95 10.19
CA ILE A 41 -10.61 13.56 9.68
C ILE A 41 -9.49 12.52 9.57
N PHE A 42 -9.42 11.55 10.48
CA PHE A 42 -8.40 10.49 10.45
C PHE A 42 -8.63 9.43 9.35
N LEU A 43 -9.75 9.46 8.63
CA LEU A 43 -9.97 8.60 7.47
C LEU A 43 -9.43 9.23 6.17
N ILE A 44 -9.25 10.56 6.12
CA ILE A 44 -8.77 11.28 4.93
C ILE A 44 -7.48 10.68 4.37
N PRO A 45 -6.46 10.34 5.18
CA PRO A 45 -5.24 9.72 4.67
C PRO A 45 -5.49 8.39 3.95
N ILE A 46 -6.41 7.57 4.44
CA ILE A 46 -6.74 6.27 3.83
C ILE A 46 -7.30 6.48 2.42
N PHE A 47 -8.28 7.37 2.27
CA PHE A 47 -8.84 7.71 0.95
C PHE A 47 -7.80 8.33 0.01
N TYR A 48 -6.92 9.19 0.56
CA TYR A 48 -5.87 9.83 -0.21
C TYR A 48 -4.81 8.83 -0.74
N PHE A 49 -4.52 7.77 0.01
CA PHE A 49 -3.53 6.76 -0.39
C PHE A 49 -4.00 5.82 -1.49
N VAL A 50 -5.31 5.66 -1.70
CA VAL A 50 -5.85 4.76 -2.74
C VAL A 50 -5.31 5.12 -4.14
N PRO A 51 -5.51 6.34 -4.68
CA PRO A 51 -5.00 6.68 -6.01
C PRO A 51 -3.47 6.69 -6.07
N LEU A 52 -2.79 7.06 -4.97
CA LEU A 52 -1.32 7.06 -4.91
C LEU A 52 -0.75 5.64 -4.98
N ALA A 53 -1.35 4.69 -4.26
CA ALA A 53 -0.96 3.30 -4.26
C ALA A 53 -1.19 2.66 -5.64
N ILE A 54 -2.30 2.99 -6.32
CA ILE A 54 -2.57 2.53 -7.68
C ILE A 54 -1.51 3.06 -8.64
N LYS A 55 -1.24 4.38 -8.62
CA LYS A 55 -0.22 5.00 -9.50
C LYS A 55 1.19 4.47 -9.23
N SER A 56 1.53 4.22 -7.97
CA SER A 56 2.79 3.58 -7.60
C SER A 56 2.88 2.15 -8.18
N GLY A 57 1.81 1.36 -8.05
CA GLY A 57 1.72 0.02 -8.63
C GLY A 57 1.84 0.00 -10.16
N GLU A 58 1.25 0.98 -10.85
CA GLU A 58 1.41 1.15 -12.31
C GLU A 58 2.86 1.45 -12.70
N ASN A 59 3.52 2.37 -11.99
CA ASN A 59 4.93 2.67 -12.23
C ASN A 59 5.83 1.45 -12.02
N LEU A 60 5.58 0.67 -10.96
CA LEU A 60 6.28 -0.59 -10.72
C LEU A 60 6.05 -1.59 -11.86
N THR A 61 4.82 -1.68 -12.36
CA THR A 61 4.46 -2.55 -13.50
C THR A 61 5.20 -2.14 -14.77
N GLN A 62 5.30 -0.83 -15.06
CA GLN A 62 6.07 -0.31 -16.19
C GLN A 62 7.55 -0.64 -16.05
N MET A 63 8.14 -0.42 -14.87
CA MET A 63 9.54 -0.77 -14.60
C MET A 63 9.81 -2.27 -14.81
N VAL A 64 8.88 -3.13 -14.37
CA VAL A 64 8.96 -4.58 -14.58
C VAL A 64 8.86 -4.94 -16.06
N SER A 65 7.94 -4.33 -16.81
CA SER A 65 7.83 -4.57 -18.26
C SER A 65 9.13 -4.19 -18.99
N LEU A 66 9.75 -3.06 -18.64
CA LEU A 66 11.01 -2.63 -19.24
C LEU A 66 12.15 -3.59 -18.87
N SER A 67 12.24 -4.00 -17.61
CA SER A 67 13.21 -5.00 -17.15
C SER A 67 13.05 -6.33 -17.89
N ALA A 68 11.81 -6.84 -18.04
CA ALA A 68 11.53 -8.06 -18.78
C ALA A 68 11.87 -7.94 -20.27
N TYR A 69 11.61 -6.79 -20.89
CA TYR A 69 11.98 -6.52 -22.27
C TYR A 69 13.50 -6.58 -22.48
N ILE A 70 14.27 -5.91 -21.62
CA ILE A 70 15.75 -5.95 -21.67
C ILE A 70 16.25 -7.39 -21.51
N ARG A 71 15.70 -8.14 -20.55
CA ARG A 71 16.07 -9.54 -20.32
C ARG A 71 15.88 -10.42 -21.56
N VAL A 72 14.72 -10.32 -22.20
CA VAL A 72 14.35 -11.20 -23.32
C VAL A 72 15.06 -10.81 -24.62
N PHE A 73 15.13 -9.52 -24.94
CA PHE A 73 15.62 -9.06 -26.24
C PHE A 73 17.11 -8.68 -26.26
N TYR A 74 17.71 -8.39 -25.11
CA TYR A 74 19.10 -7.95 -25.03
C TYR A 74 19.97 -8.88 -24.18
N ASP A 75 19.55 -9.27 -22.97
CA ASP A 75 20.43 -10.11 -22.14
C ASP A 75 20.49 -11.54 -22.68
N TYR A 76 19.34 -12.19 -22.90
CA TYR A 76 19.26 -13.60 -23.32
C TYR A 76 19.92 -13.89 -24.69
N PRO A 77 19.72 -13.09 -25.75
CA PRO A 77 20.30 -13.39 -27.06
C PRO A 77 21.82 -13.12 -27.12
N PHE A 78 22.31 -12.15 -26.35
CA PHE A 78 23.72 -11.74 -26.36
C PHE A 78 24.59 -12.47 -25.32
N GLN A 79 23.99 -13.28 -24.44
CA GLN A 79 24.67 -14.12 -23.44
C GLN A 79 25.72 -15.09 -24.02
N LYS A 80 25.71 -15.36 -25.33
CA LYS A 80 26.70 -16.23 -25.98
C LYS A 80 28.06 -15.55 -26.28
N LYS A 81 28.19 -14.22 -26.21
CA LYS A 81 29.40 -13.51 -26.68
C LYS A 81 30.28 -12.84 -25.63
N TYR A 82 29.79 -12.52 -24.42
CA TYR A 82 30.58 -11.77 -23.43
C TYR A 82 30.40 -12.28 -21.99
N LYS A 83 31.48 -12.15 -21.19
CA LYS A 83 31.52 -12.53 -19.77
C LYS A 83 30.46 -11.75 -19.00
N LYS A 84 29.54 -12.46 -18.35
CA LYS A 84 28.33 -11.96 -17.66
C LYS A 84 28.54 -10.61 -16.96
N MET A 85 28.00 -9.55 -17.55
CA MET A 85 27.76 -8.29 -16.86
C MET A 85 26.32 -7.89 -17.13
N ASN A 86 25.37 -8.71 -16.64
CA ASN A 86 23.96 -8.38 -16.69
C ASN A 86 23.79 -7.03 -16.01
N TRP A 87 23.02 -6.13 -16.62
CA TRP A 87 22.72 -4.83 -16.02
C TRP A 87 22.12 -4.99 -14.61
N GLU A 88 21.44 -6.11 -14.34
CA GLU A 88 20.96 -6.47 -13.01
C GLU A 88 22.05 -6.84 -12.03
N THR A 89 23.19 -7.40 -12.44
CA THR A 89 24.31 -7.63 -11.52
C THR A 89 24.86 -6.28 -11.07
N SER A 90 25.02 -5.34 -12.01
CA SER A 90 25.44 -3.97 -11.71
C SER A 90 24.38 -3.22 -10.89
N ASN A 91 23.09 -3.36 -11.23
CA ASN A 91 21.99 -2.75 -10.49
C ASN A 91 21.76 -3.43 -9.13
N ASN A 92 21.99 -4.73 -8.97
CA ASN A 92 21.92 -5.43 -7.68
C ASN A 92 23.07 -5.03 -6.75
N LEU A 93 24.22 -4.62 -7.31
CA LEU A 93 25.35 -4.05 -6.57
C LEU A 93 25.13 -2.58 -6.20
N LEU A 94 24.30 -1.84 -6.95
CA LEU A 94 24.06 -0.40 -6.78
C LEU A 94 22.71 -0.05 -6.14
N SER A 95 21.69 -0.90 -6.25
CA SER A 95 20.35 -0.63 -5.75
C SER A 95 20.25 -0.98 -4.28
N VAL A 96 19.93 0.05 -3.48
CA VAL A 96 19.69 -0.04 -2.02
C VAL A 96 18.71 -1.17 -1.68
N VAL A 97 17.69 -1.35 -2.52
CA VAL A 97 16.65 -2.39 -2.39
C VAL A 97 17.21 -3.82 -2.49
N ASN A 98 18.34 -4.03 -3.17
CA ASN A 98 18.97 -5.35 -3.34
C ASN A 98 20.27 -5.53 -2.55
N THR A 99 21.03 -4.46 -2.27
CA THR A 99 22.24 -4.51 -1.44
C THR A 99 21.89 -4.82 0.03
N ASP A 100 20.77 -4.30 0.54
CA ASP A 100 20.32 -4.55 1.92
C ASP A 100 19.64 -5.91 2.10
N LYS A 101 19.56 -6.76 1.06
CA LYS A 101 19.06 -8.14 1.19
C LYS A 101 19.84 -8.99 2.20
N LYS A 102 21.06 -8.59 2.57
CA LYS A 102 21.87 -9.28 3.60
C LYS A 102 21.40 -8.99 5.02
N GLU A 103 20.83 -7.81 5.29
CA GLU A 103 20.22 -7.49 6.59
C GLU A 103 18.70 -7.55 6.46
N LYS A 104 18.14 -8.72 6.78
CA LYS A 104 16.69 -8.98 6.83
C LYS A 104 16.01 -8.19 7.97
N SER A 105 16.15 -6.87 8.05
CA SER A 105 15.34 -6.11 9.00
C SER A 105 13.89 -6.12 8.49
N VAL A 106 12.98 -6.61 9.32
CA VAL A 106 11.53 -6.58 9.06
C VAL A 106 11.07 -5.15 8.73
N ILE A 107 11.78 -4.17 9.28
CA ILE A 107 11.62 -2.74 9.10
C ILE A 107 11.87 -2.32 7.65
N LEU A 108 12.89 -2.83 6.96
CA LEU A 108 13.16 -2.45 5.56
C LEU A 108 12.11 -3.02 4.58
N LYS A 109 11.54 -4.20 4.90
CA LYS A 109 10.39 -4.73 4.16
C LYS A 109 9.16 -3.85 4.33
N MET A 110 8.99 -3.27 5.52
CA MET A 110 7.97 -2.29 5.84
C MET A 110 8.22 -0.93 5.17
N SER A 111 9.48 -0.49 5.01
CA SER A 111 9.83 0.74 4.29
C SER A 111 9.45 0.72 2.80
N ASN A 112 9.12 -0.43 2.22
CA ASN A 112 8.57 -0.52 0.86
C ASN A 112 7.03 -0.50 0.83
N GLU A 113 6.38 -0.29 1.99
CA GLU A 113 4.93 -0.23 2.19
C GLU A 113 4.52 1.02 2.98
N GLU A 114 5.20 2.15 2.76
CA GLU A 114 4.95 3.40 3.49
C GLU A 114 3.46 3.80 3.49
N TYR A 115 2.77 3.64 2.35
CA TYR A 115 1.34 3.95 2.23
C TYR A 115 0.47 3.02 3.07
N THR A 116 0.79 1.72 3.10
CA THR A 116 0.06 0.74 3.93
C THR A 116 0.24 1.05 5.41
N ILE A 117 1.47 1.35 5.84
CA ILE A 117 1.79 1.64 7.24
C ILE A 117 1.12 2.93 7.71
N LEU A 118 1.15 3.97 6.88
CA LEU A 118 0.49 5.24 7.19
C LEU A 118 -1.04 5.09 7.19
N ALA A 119 -1.61 4.30 6.29
CA ALA A 119 -3.04 4.00 6.29
C ALA A 119 -3.47 3.22 7.55
N ILE A 120 -2.70 2.21 7.96
CA ILE A 120 -2.93 1.45 9.20
C ILE A 120 -2.80 2.37 10.42
N SER A 121 -1.76 3.20 10.48
CA SER A 121 -1.58 4.17 11.56
C SER A 121 -2.77 5.12 11.67
N SER A 122 -3.24 5.65 10.54
CA SER A 122 -4.42 6.52 10.50
C SER A 122 -5.69 5.81 10.96
N TYR A 123 -5.86 4.54 10.57
CA TYR A 123 -6.99 3.72 11.02
C TYR A 123 -6.96 3.42 12.52
N LEU A 124 -5.78 3.16 13.09
CA LEU A 124 -5.64 2.97 14.53
C LEU A 124 -6.02 4.23 15.32
N ILE A 125 -5.58 5.40 14.85
CA ILE A 125 -5.97 6.68 15.47
C ILE A 125 -7.49 6.89 15.34
N TYR A 126 -8.06 6.62 14.17
CA TYR A 126 -9.51 6.65 13.96
C TYR A 126 -10.27 5.76 14.96
N LYS A 127 -9.86 4.49 15.12
CA LYS A 127 -10.48 3.55 16.07
C LYS A 127 -10.40 4.04 17.51
N PHE A 128 -9.28 4.64 17.90
CA PHE A 128 -9.12 5.21 19.24
C PHE A 128 -10.14 6.32 19.50
N PHE A 129 -10.29 7.27 18.57
CA PHE A 129 -11.26 8.36 18.72
C PHE A 129 -12.71 7.90 18.56
N GLU A 130 -12.98 6.91 17.71
CA GLU A 130 -14.31 6.30 17.59
C GLU A 130 -14.81 5.73 18.93
N VAL A 131 -13.95 5.03 19.67
CA VAL A 131 -14.30 4.48 20.99
C VAL A 131 -14.64 5.60 21.99
N ILE A 132 -13.89 6.70 21.97
CA ILE A 132 -14.17 7.88 22.81
C ILE A 132 -15.51 8.49 22.44
N SER A 133 -15.75 8.72 21.14
CA SER A 133 -17.00 9.29 20.61
C SER A 133 -18.21 8.42 20.95
N ILE A 134 -18.12 7.09 20.81
CA ILE A 134 -19.21 6.16 21.17
C ILE A 134 -19.51 6.23 22.68
N LYS A 135 -18.47 6.29 23.53
CA LYS A 135 -18.66 6.39 24.98
C LYS A 135 -19.41 7.66 25.38
N GLN A 136 -19.07 8.79 24.77
CA GLN A 136 -19.77 10.07 25.00
C GLN A 136 -21.19 10.06 24.43
N LEU A 137 -21.39 9.47 23.26
CA LEU A 137 -22.71 9.33 22.66
C LEU A 137 -23.67 8.52 23.57
N ILE A 138 -23.19 7.43 24.19
CA ILE A 138 -23.98 6.65 25.15
C ILE A 138 -24.38 7.50 26.36
N GLN A 139 -23.47 8.35 26.86
CA GLN A 139 -23.78 9.26 27.96
C GLN A 139 -24.93 10.22 27.60
N PHE A 140 -24.86 10.86 26.44
CA PHE A 140 -25.90 11.79 25.98
C PHE A 140 -27.27 11.12 25.74
N VAL A 141 -27.28 9.86 25.29
CA VAL A 141 -28.52 9.08 25.16
C VAL A 141 -29.11 8.75 26.53
N ASN A 142 -28.27 8.38 27.52
CA ASN A 142 -28.72 8.09 28.88
C ASN A 142 -29.29 9.33 29.58
N GLU A 143 -28.68 10.50 29.33
CA GLU A 143 -29.14 11.81 29.84
C GLU A 143 -30.39 12.32 29.09
N ARG A 144 -30.89 11.57 28.09
CA ARG A 144 -32.02 11.92 27.19
C ARG A 144 -31.83 13.21 26.40
N GLU A 145 -30.59 13.67 26.25
CA GLU A 145 -30.26 14.84 25.44
C GLU A 145 -30.33 14.54 23.94
N ILE A 146 -30.24 13.26 23.55
CA ILE A 146 -30.28 12.78 22.17
C ILE A 146 -31.27 11.62 22.02
N THR A 147 -32.01 11.60 20.91
CA THR A 147 -32.97 10.52 20.62
C THR A 147 -32.26 9.23 20.20
N THR A 148 -32.85 8.09 20.54
CA THR A 148 -32.34 6.76 20.19
C THR A 148 -32.19 6.55 18.68
N ASN A 149 -33.01 7.22 17.86
CA ASN A 149 -32.92 7.15 16.41
C ASN A 149 -31.61 7.77 15.89
N VAL A 150 -31.21 8.93 16.42
CA VAL A 150 -29.95 9.60 16.05
C VAL A 150 -28.75 8.73 16.45
N TYR A 151 -28.80 8.12 17.63
CA TYR A 151 -27.79 7.16 18.08
C TYR A 151 -27.61 6.00 17.08
N ILE A 152 -28.72 5.36 16.68
CA ILE A 152 -28.68 4.23 15.74
C ILE A 152 -28.07 4.65 14.40
N ILE A 153 -28.45 5.81 13.88
CA ILE A 153 -27.93 6.34 12.60
C ILE A 153 -26.41 6.54 12.68
N ILE A 154 -25.92 7.14 13.77
CA ILE A 154 -24.48 7.41 13.95
C ILE A 154 -23.68 6.11 14.06
N ILE A 155 -24.17 5.13 14.82
CA ILE A 155 -23.51 3.82 14.93
C ILE A 155 -23.48 3.11 13.58
N LEU A 156 -24.58 3.12 12.82
CA LEU A 156 -24.64 2.53 11.49
C LEU A 156 -23.65 3.19 10.53
N MET A 157 -23.52 4.52 10.60
CA MET A 157 -22.52 5.27 9.86
C MET A 157 -21.09 4.81 10.21
N TYR A 158 -20.74 4.69 11.49
CA TYR A 158 -19.44 4.18 11.91
C TYR A 158 -19.16 2.76 11.37
N VAL A 159 -20.14 1.86 11.42
CA VAL A 159 -19.99 0.49 10.88
C VAL A 159 -19.66 0.52 9.39
N ILE A 160 -20.35 1.33 8.58
CA ILE A 160 -20.10 1.47 7.14
C ILE A 160 -18.67 1.97 6.89
N PHE A 161 -18.23 3.00 7.62
CA PHE A 161 -16.89 3.55 7.46
C PHE A 161 -15.79 2.57 7.89
N ASN A 162 -16.00 1.75 8.91
CA ASN A 162 -15.05 0.70 9.31
C ASN A 162 -14.86 -0.33 8.20
N ILE A 163 -15.96 -0.88 7.66
CA ILE A 163 -15.91 -1.87 6.57
C ILE A 163 -15.20 -1.27 5.34
N THR A 164 -15.57 -0.05 4.98
CA THR A 164 -14.98 0.66 3.84
C THR A 164 -13.47 0.87 4.05
N SER A 165 -13.05 1.34 5.23
CA SER A 165 -11.65 1.62 5.55
C SER A 165 -10.78 0.37 5.48
N ILE A 166 -11.26 -0.76 6.00
CA ILE A 166 -10.56 -2.05 5.91
C ILE A 166 -10.39 -2.47 4.44
N GLY A 167 -11.46 -2.35 3.63
CA GLY A 167 -11.41 -2.64 2.20
C GLY A 167 -10.39 -1.77 1.45
N LEU A 168 -10.31 -0.48 1.78
CA LEU A 168 -9.34 0.44 1.19
C LEU A 168 -7.90 0.12 1.60
N ILE A 169 -7.65 -0.22 2.87
CA ILE A 169 -6.31 -0.64 3.33
C ILE A 169 -5.87 -1.90 2.59
N PHE A 170 -6.76 -2.87 2.40
CA PHE A 170 -6.45 -4.07 1.62
C PHE A 170 -6.09 -3.74 0.17
N LEU A 171 -6.83 -2.82 -0.46
CA LEU A 171 -6.53 -2.36 -1.83
C LEU A 171 -5.17 -1.64 -1.89
N ILE A 172 -4.88 -0.76 -0.93
CA ILE A 172 -3.59 -0.06 -0.83
C ILE A 172 -2.45 -1.08 -0.71
N HIS A 173 -2.57 -2.06 0.18
CA HIS A 173 -1.56 -3.11 0.35
C HIS A 173 -1.37 -3.92 -0.93
N LYS A 174 -2.46 -4.35 -1.58
CA LYS A 174 -2.40 -5.11 -2.83
C LYS A 174 -1.69 -4.35 -3.95
N SER A 175 -1.98 -3.06 -4.09
CA SER A 175 -1.40 -2.23 -5.16
C SER A 175 0.04 -1.80 -4.86
N SER A 176 0.35 -1.51 -3.59
CA SER A 176 1.66 -1.02 -3.15
C SER A 176 2.66 -2.13 -2.84
N SER A 177 2.25 -3.40 -2.72
CA SER A 177 3.16 -4.50 -2.41
C SER A 177 4.09 -4.78 -3.59
N THR A 178 5.23 -4.11 -3.59
CA THR A 178 6.27 -4.19 -4.61
C THR A 178 6.67 -5.63 -4.91
N LYS A 179 6.79 -6.48 -3.88
CA LYS A 179 7.22 -7.87 -4.04
C LYS A 179 6.21 -8.70 -4.84
N ASN A 180 4.94 -8.69 -4.43
CA ASN A 180 3.91 -9.51 -5.05
C ASN A 180 3.64 -9.01 -6.47
N THR A 181 3.48 -7.69 -6.62
CA THR A 181 3.23 -7.06 -7.92
C THR A 181 4.40 -7.26 -8.87
N MET A 182 5.66 -7.07 -8.44
CA MET A 182 6.80 -7.30 -9.32
C MET A 182 6.94 -8.78 -9.72
N MET A 183 6.82 -9.72 -8.79
CA MET A 183 6.97 -11.15 -9.11
C MET A 183 5.91 -11.63 -10.10
N ASP A 184 4.64 -11.32 -9.85
CA ASP A 184 3.53 -11.79 -10.69
C ASP A 184 3.58 -11.13 -12.07
N LYS A 185 3.85 -9.82 -12.13
CA LYS A 185 3.96 -9.10 -13.40
C LYS A 185 5.18 -9.51 -14.19
N THR A 186 6.32 -9.79 -13.55
CA THR A 186 7.55 -10.22 -14.24
C THR A 186 7.30 -11.50 -15.00
N LYS A 187 6.64 -12.51 -14.39
CA LYS A 187 6.30 -13.76 -15.07
C LYS A 187 5.44 -13.52 -16.33
N ILE A 188 4.43 -12.66 -16.21
CA ILE A 188 3.51 -12.34 -17.32
C ILE A 188 4.29 -11.67 -18.46
N TYR A 189 5.07 -10.63 -18.15
CA TYR A 189 5.81 -9.88 -19.17
C TYR A 189 6.94 -10.70 -19.80
N VAL A 190 7.70 -11.47 -19.02
CA VAL A 190 8.75 -12.36 -19.55
C VAL A 190 8.14 -13.35 -20.53
N ASN A 191 7.03 -14.02 -20.17
CA ASN A 191 6.37 -14.95 -21.07
C ASN A 191 5.82 -14.27 -22.33
N ALA A 192 5.18 -13.11 -22.19
CA ALA A 192 4.65 -12.36 -23.33
C ALA A 192 5.77 -11.91 -24.29
N TYR A 193 6.89 -11.43 -23.75
CA TYR A 193 8.03 -11.02 -24.56
C TYR A 193 8.78 -12.20 -25.18
N LEU A 194 8.87 -13.35 -24.50
CA LEU A 194 9.45 -14.56 -25.08
C LEU A 194 8.65 -15.04 -26.29
N ASN A 195 7.31 -15.07 -26.19
CA ASN A 195 6.45 -15.38 -27.34
C ASN A 195 6.68 -14.39 -28.49
N ARG A 196 6.75 -13.08 -28.17
CA ARG A 196 7.03 -12.06 -29.17
C ARG A 196 8.43 -12.19 -29.80
N ALA A 197 9.43 -12.61 -29.03
CA ALA A 197 10.79 -12.84 -29.52
C ALA A 197 10.86 -14.03 -30.49
N ILE A 198 10.03 -15.05 -30.30
CA ILE A 198 9.86 -16.17 -31.24
C ILE A 198 9.23 -15.68 -32.55
N GLU A 199 8.14 -14.90 -32.47
CA GLU A 199 7.48 -14.33 -33.67
C GLU A 199 8.44 -13.47 -34.50
N LEU A 200 9.36 -12.76 -33.85
CA LEU A 200 10.36 -11.91 -34.49
C LEU A 200 11.62 -12.67 -34.94
N GLY A 201 11.71 -13.98 -34.69
CA GLY A 201 12.87 -14.81 -35.04
C GLY A 201 14.13 -14.50 -34.23
N VAL A 202 14.00 -13.83 -33.08
CA VAL A 202 15.11 -13.50 -32.18
C VAL A 202 15.53 -14.71 -31.35
N ILE A 203 14.57 -15.59 -31.02
CA ILE A 203 14.78 -16.82 -30.24
C ILE A 203 14.08 -17.98 -30.94
N ASP A 204 14.74 -19.14 -31.03
CA ASP A 204 14.14 -20.37 -31.56
C ASP A 204 13.17 -21.00 -30.55
N GLU A 205 12.07 -21.60 -31.02
CA GLU A 205 11.12 -22.35 -30.17
C GLU A 205 11.78 -23.45 -29.33
N LYS A 206 12.85 -24.06 -29.84
CA LYS A 206 13.64 -25.07 -29.12
C LYS A 206 14.37 -24.51 -27.89
N MET A 207 14.63 -23.20 -27.87
CA MET A 207 15.27 -22.50 -26.76
C MET A 207 14.27 -21.97 -25.74
N LEU A 208 12.97 -21.94 -26.05
CA LEU A 208 11.92 -21.39 -25.19
C LEU A 208 11.91 -22.02 -23.79
N LYS A 209 12.03 -23.35 -23.70
CA LYS A 209 12.00 -24.05 -22.41
C LYS A 209 13.19 -23.65 -21.51
N ASN A 210 14.38 -23.49 -22.12
CA ASN A 210 15.56 -23.03 -21.40
C ASN A 210 15.46 -21.55 -21.03
N ALA A 211 14.88 -20.71 -21.91
CA ALA A 211 14.67 -19.29 -21.66
C ALA A 211 13.68 -19.06 -20.51
N ILE A 212 12.58 -19.80 -20.47
CA ILE A 212 11.60 -19.76 -19.37
C ILE A 212 12.28 -20.18 -18.07
N ASP A 213 13.05 -21.27 -18.07
CA ASP A 213 13.73 -21.78 -16.88
C ASP A 213 14.86 -20.86 -16.39
N GLU A 214 15.54 -20.13 -17.27
CA GLU A 214 16.63 -19.20 -16.92
C GLU A 214 16.12 -17.83 -16.50
N LEU A 215 15.06 -17.34 -17.13
CA LEU A 215 14.46 -16.03 -16.84
C LEU A 215 13.40 -16.09 -15.73
N ASN A 216 13.12 -17.28 -15.18
CA ASN A 216 12.15 -17.46 -14.11
C ASN A 216 12.60 -16.69 -12.84
N PRO A 217 11.86 -15.66 -12.40
CA PRO A 217 12.21 -14.88 -11.22
C PRO A 217 12.22 -15.69 -9.91
N GLU A 218 11.64 -16.90 -9.89
CA GLU A 218 11.58 -17.75 -8.69
C GLU A 218 12.82 -18.64 -8.50
N LYS A 219 13.61 -18.88 -9.56
CA LYS A 219 14.76 -19.80 -9.49
C LYS A 219 15.91 -19.21 -8.67
N ASP A 220 16.13 -17.90 -8.77
CA ASP A 220 17.13 -17.17 -7.97
C ASP A 220 16.77 -17.03 -6.49
N MET A 221 15.52 -17.31 -6.09
CA MET A 221 15.13 -17.32 -4.68
C MET A 221 15.63 -18.57 -3.92
N ILE A 222 15.84 -19.68 -4.61
CA ILE A 222 16.22 -20.96 -3.98
C ILE A 222 17.71 -20.95 -3.56
N ILE A 223 18.57 -20.22 -4.28
CA ILE A 223 20.01 -20.19 -4.02
C ILE A 223 20.37 -19.42 -2.73
N ARG A 224 19.49 -18.53 -2.23
CA ARG A 224 19.70 -17.76 -0.98
C ARG A 224 19.11 -18.41 0.29
N LYS A 225 18.87 -19.72 0.28
CA LYS A 225 18.52 -20.48 1.50
C LYS A 225 19.71 -21.18 2.15
N PHE A 226 20.91 -21.12 1.56
CA PHE A 226 22.09 -21.88 2.00
C PHE A 226 23.39 -21.08 2.20
N LEU A 227 23.30 -19.76 2.39
CA LEU A 227 24.39 -18.91 2.90
C LEU A 227 23.81 -17.94 3.93
#